data_AF-A0A925ID53-F1
#
_entry.id   AF-A0A925ID53-F1
#
_cell.length_a   1.000
_cell.length_b   1.000
_cell.length_c   1.000
_cell.angle_alpha   90.00
_cell.angle_beta   90.00
_cell.angle_gamma   90.00
#
_symmetry.space_group_name_H-M   'P 1'
#
loop_
_entity.id
_entity.type
_entity.pdbx_description
1 polymer ?
#
loop_
_entity_poly.entity_id
_entity_poly.type
_entity_poly.pdbx_seq_one_letter_code
_entity_poly.pdbx_strand_id
1 'polypeptide(L)'
;MQREETPMIDDQLIENLVSDDVETRKRAVMQLAKTKQREALQYLAEVFKEDEDPEVRDLARKGGLFIKKHLEESGAAGASASRPAPTRAASPPPASKNTRGSLLDDEDDAPSPAPASSRSSYPVPLSELNISADAEKRAKAMVKSALDNHMRGDNEKATQLIAKALRVDPKQARDPYTISLAATVVGIDGQEAIERLSPSSEELLALHGAKAKNSTLTAFMAYMVLIGAVLALVGYFLFPWIDMSSIPVEGGGGFGAEEASTLGDSLELLKSQFNEALDATGGVSSPELDTFRDAINGLKISFSGLDSTLLSLGLRNIFEVMGFQAYYDAILGSGFGGAEALDLDELSPQPEVKPLDYTLVLTPIISLIAVLIGFLLLRRATIAQWFICIVVGLV
;
A
#
# COMPACT_ATOMS: atom_id res chain seq x y z
N MET A 1 13.78 4.08 49.61
CA MET A 1 13.53 2.93 48.71
C MET A 1 12.03 2.87 48.46
N GLN A 2 11.57 3.52 47.40
CA GLN A 2 10.20 3.36 46.92
C GLN A 2 10.18 2.04 46.16
N ARG A 3 9.41 1.05 46.61
CA ARG A 3 9.12 -0.13 45.78
C ARG A 3 8.26 0.40 44.64
N GLU A 4 8.73 0.28 43.40
CA GLU A 4 7.87 0.46 42.24
C GLU A 4 6.73 -0.54 42.37
N GLU A 5 5.53 -0.05 42.67
CA GLU A 5 4.31 -0.84 42.60
C GLU A 5 4.19 -1.30 41.16
N THR A 6 4.41 -2.60 40.96
CA THR A 6 4.27 -3.23 39.65
C THR A 6 2.83 -2.98 39.21
N PRO A 7 2.59 -2.40 38.02
CA PRO A 7 1.24 -2.06 37.60
C PRO A 7 0.43 -3.34 37.49
N MET A 8 -0.37 -3.62 38.53
CA MET A 8 -1.27 -4.76 38.58
C MET A 8 -2.24 -4.65 37.41
N ILE A 9 -2.59 -5.80 36.84
CA ILE A 9 -3.66 -5.89 35.86
C ILE A 9 -4.91 -5.28 36.51
N ASP A 10 -5.56 -4.37 35.79
CA ASP A 10 -6.78 -3.73 36.25
C ASP A 10 -7.84 -4.81 36.58
N ASP A 11 -8.27 -4.88 37.84
CA ASP A 11 -9.23 -5.86 38.32
C ASP A 11 -10.55 -5.82 37.52
N GLN A 12 -10.89 -4.64 36.99
CA GLN A 12 -12.06 -4.46 36.13
C GLN A 12 -11.95 -5.27 34.81
N LEU A 13 -10.73 -5.46 34.29
CA LEU A 13 -10.51 -6.30 33.12
C LEU A 13 -10.76 -7.77 33.43
N ILE A 14 -10.40 -8.22 34.63
CA ILE A 14 -10.61 -9.60 35.07
C ILE A 14 -12.10 -9.86 35.26
N GLU A 15 -12.83 -8.93 35.89
CA GLU A 15 -14.29 -9.04 36.05
C GLU A 15 -15.01 -9.08 34.69
N ASN A 16 -14.58 -8.25 33.73
CA ASN A 16 -15.16 -8.23 32.39
C ASN A 16 -14.91 -9.53 31.58
N LEU A 17 -13.92 -10.35 31.93
CA LEU A 17 -13.69 -11.66 31.29
C LEU A 17 -14.76 -12.70 31.66
N VAL A 18 -15.48 -12.50 32.76
CA VAL A 18 -16.54 -13.42 33.23
C VAL A 18 -17.95 -12.87 32.94
N SER A 19 -18.04 -11.73 32.26
CA SER A 19 -19.33 -11.14 31.88
C SER A 19 -20.15 -12.06 30.97
N ASP A 20 -21.47 -12.12 31.18
CA ASP A 20 -22.38 -12.88 30.31
C ASP A 20 -22.38 -12.36 28.87
N ASP A 21 -22.09 -11.07 28.67
CA ASP A 21 -22.03 -10.45 27.36
C ASP A 21 -20.73 -10.80 26.60
N VAL A 22 -20.90 -11.46 25.45
CA VAL A 22 -19.81 -11.91 24.58
C VAL A 22 -18.94 -10.74 24.12
N GLU A 23 -19.53 -9.60 23.78
CA GLU A 23 -18.78 -8.45 23.26
C GLU A 23 -17.91 -7.81 24.36
N THR A 24 -18.39 -7.78 25.60
CA THR A 24 -17.62 -7.35 26.76
C THR A 24 -16.41 -8.26 27.01
N ARG A 25 -16.60 -9.60 26.95
CA ARG A 25 -15.48 -10.55 27.07
C ARG A 25 -14.44 -10.38 25.96
N LYS A 26 -14.87 -10.24 24.70
CA LYS A 26 -13.95 -9.99 23.57
C LYS A 26 -13.10 -8.74 23.79
N ARG A 27 -13.71 -7.65 24.24
CA ARG A 27 -12.99 -6.39 24.53
C ARG A 27 -11.99 -6.55 25.66
N ALA A 28 -12.38 -7.24 26.74
CA ALA A 28 -11.50 -7.54 27.86
C ALA A 28 -10.28 -8.38 27.43
N VAL A 29 -10.48 -9.44 26.64
CA VAL A 29 -9.40 -10.26 26.07
C VAL A 29 -8.42 -9.40 25.23
N MET A 30 -8.94 -8.51 24.39
CA MET A 30 -8.10 -7.63 23.56
C MET A 30 -7.32 -6.61 24.41
N GLN A 31 -7.95 -6.03 25.42
CA GLN A 31 -7.28 -5.09 26.33
C GLN A 31 -6.21 -5.80 27.15
N LEU A 32 -6.50 -6.99 27.65
CA LEU A 32 -5.55 -7.81 28.38
C LEU A 32 -4.33 -8.17 27.51
N ALA A 33 -4.54 -8.54 26.25
CA ALA A 33 -3.46 -8.79 25.29
C ALA A 33 -2.57 -7.56 25.02
N LYS A 34 -3.16 -6.35 25.03
CA LYS A 34 -2.43 -5.09 24.82
C LYS A 34 -1.53 -4.70 25.99
N THR A 35 -1.79 -5.19 27.20
CA THR A 35 -0.93 -4.95 28.38
C THR A 35 0.48 -5.53 28.19
N LYS A 36 0.61 -6.59 27.38
CA LYS A 36 1.88 -7.33 27.14
C LYS A 36 2.52 -7.89 28.41
N GLN A 37 1.76 -8.00 29.49
CA GLN A 37 2.27 -8.50 30.76
C GLN A 37 2.28 -10.03 30.78
N ARG A 38 3.23 -10.62 31.49
CA ARG A 38 3.34 -12.09 31.61
C ARG A 38 2.18 -12.70 32.41
N GLU A 39 1.65 -11.97 33.39
CA GLU A 39 0.57 -12.42 34.27
C GLU A 39 -0.76 -12.58 33.51
N ALA A 40 -0.98 -11.76 32.47
CA ALA A 40 -2.13 -11.86 31.58
C ALA A 40 -2.23 -13.22 30.85
N LEU A 41 -1.11 -13.94 30.67
CA LEU A 41 -1.10 -15.24 30.00
C LEU A 41 -1.92 -16.29 30.75
N GLN A 42 -1.99 -16.21 32.09
CA GLN A 42 -2.75 -17.18 32.89
C GLN A 42 -4.25 -17.01 32.62
N TYR A 43 -4.77 -15.78 32.71
CA TYR A 43 -6.18 -15.47 32.46
C TYR A 43 -6.59 -15.77 30.99
N LEU A 44 -5.73 -15.44 30.01
CA LEU A 44 -6.01 -15.79 28.61
C LEU A 44 -6.05 -17.30 28.38
N ALA A 45 -5.25 -18.09 29.10
CA ALA A 45 -5.25 -19.54 28.98
C ALA A 45 -6.50 -20.18 29.60
N GLU A 46 -7.05 -19.58 30.66
CA GLU A 46 -8.31 -20.00 31.29
C GLU A 46 -9.49 -19.72 30.36
N VAL A 47 -9.61 -18.50 29.83
CA VAL A 47 -10.64 -18.11 28.85
C VAL A 47 -10.59 -19.01 27.60
N PHE A 48 -9.39 -19.37 27.11
CA PHE A 48 -9.27 -20.29 25.98
C PHE A 48 -9.82 -21.70 26.26
N LYS A 49 -9.77 -22.16 27.51
CA LYS A 49 -10.23 -23.50 27.90
C LYS A 49 -11.72 -23.52 28.24
N GLU A 50 -12.20 -22.48 28.91
CA GLU A 50 -13.50 -22.51 29.60
C GLU A 50 -14.59 -21.67 28.93
N ASP A 51 -14.25 -20.69 28.07
CA ASP A 51 -15.27 -19.85 27.44
C ASP A 51 -16.12 -20.68 26.46
N GLU A 52 -17.44 -20.51 26.52
CA GLU A 52 -18.39 -21.20 25.65
C GLU A 52 -18.26 -20.74 24.19
N ASP A 53 -17.98 -19.45 23.97
CA ASP A 53 -17.95 -18.84 22.64
C ASP A 53 -16.63 -19.14 21.90
N PRO A 54 -16.69 -19.71 20.68
CA PRO A 54 -15.50 -20.07 19.93
C PRO A 54 -14.66 -18.86 19.49
N GLU A 55 -15.27 -17.70 19.25
CA GLU A 55 -14.54 -16.50 18.81
C GLU A 55 -13.73 -15.91 19.96
N VAL A 56 -14.29 -15.88 21.18
CA VAL A 56 -13.58 -15.42 22.38
C VAL A 56 -12.38 -16.33 22.65
N ARG A 57 -12.53 -17.66 22.54
CA ARG A 57 -11.41 -18.61 22.65
C ARG A 57 -10.31 -18.32 21.62
N ASP A 58 -10.69 -18.14 20.36
CA ASP A 58 -9.72 -17.85 19.30
C ASP A 58 -8.96 -16.53 19.52
N LEU A 59 -9.65 -15.50 20.02
CA LEU A 59 -9.02 -14.24 20.41
C LEU A 59 -8.06 -14.43 21.58
N ALA A 60 -8.44 -15.20 22.61
CA ALA A 60 -7.58 -15.48 23.75
C ALA A 60 -6.30 -16.22 23.35
N ARG A 61 -6.40 -17.21 22.45
CA ARG A 61 -5.25 -17.92 21.87
C ARG A 61 -4.32 -16.97 21.12
N LYS A 62 -4.86 -16.08 20.27
CA LYS A 62 -4.09 -15.07 19.53
C LYS A 62 -3.42 -14.07 20.48
N GLY A 63 -4.15 -13.61 21.49
CA GLY A 63 -3.64 -12.72 22.53
C GLY A 63 -2.46 -13.33 23.28
N GLY A 64 -2.57 -14.60 23.70
CA GLY A 64 -1.49 -15.30 24.38
C GLY A 64 -0.22 -15.44 23.53
N LEU A 65 -0.36 -15.77 22.24
CA LEU A 65 0.76 -15.82 21.30
C LEU A 65 1.43 -14.44 21.12
N PHE A 66 0.62 -13.37 21.07
CA PHE A 66 1.12 -12.00 20.93
C PHE A 66 1.96 -11.57 22.15
N ILE A 67 1.48 -11.82 23.36
CA ILE A 67 2.22 -11.54 24.59
C ILE A 67 3.53 -12.34 24.63
N LYS A 68 3.48 -13.65 24.33
CA LYS A 68 4.68 -14.51 24.35
C LYS A 68 5.76 -14.00 23.40
N LYS A 69 5.39 -13.65 22.17
CA LYS A 69 6.32 -13.08 21.18
C LYS A 69 6.95 -11.77 21.69
N HIS A 70 6.16 -10.89 22.27
CA HIS A 70 6.68 -9.63 22.82
C HIS A 70 7.59 -9.84 24.03
N LEU A 71 7.29 -10.79 24.92
CA LEU A 71 8.17 -11.13 26.04
C LEU A 71 9.49 -11.74 25.57
N GLU A 72 9.48 -12.54 24.51
CA GLU A 72 10.71 -13.06 23.88
C GLU A 72 11.54 -11.92 23.27
N GLU A 73 10.91 -10.98 22.56
CA GLU A 73 11.58 -9.80 22.00
C GLU A 73 12.16 -8.89 23.08
N SER A 74 11.40 -8.59 24.14
CA SER A 74 11.84 -7.74 25.25
C SER A 74 12.87 -8.44 26.14
N GLY A 75 12.75 -9.76 26.36
CA GLY A 75 13.67 -10.56 27.16
C GLY A 75 15.01 -10.84 26.45
N ALA A 76 14.99 -11.01 25.12
CA ALA A 76 16.21 -11.18 24.33
C ALA A 76 17.10 -9.93 24.34
N ALA A 77 16.50 -8.73 24.46
CA ALA A 77 17.24 -7.49 24.61
C ALA A 77 17.98 -7.37 25.96
N GLY A 78 17.43 -7.95 27.04
CA GLY A 78 18.03 -7.92 28.37
C GLY A 78 19.05 -9.03 28.64
N ALA A 79 18.86 -10.22 28.07
CA ALA A 79 19.73 -11.37 28.34
C ALA A 79 21.09 -11.32 27.62
N SER A 80 21.28 -10.42 26.65
CA SER A 80 22.55 -10.30 25.92
C SER A 80 23.58 -9.38 26.60
N ALA A 81 23.25 -8.70 27.70
CA ALA A 81 24.15 -7.77 28.40
C ALA A 81 24.76 -8.33 29.70
N SER A 82 24.44 -9.56 30.11
CA SER A 82 24.97 -10.15 31.35
C SER A 82 25.34 -11.63 31.20
N ARG A 83 26.01 -11.97 30.10
CA ARG A 83 26.78 -13.22 30.04
C ARG A 83 28.21 -12.90 30.47
N PRO A 84 28.60 -13.14 31.73
CA PRO A 84 30.00 -13.01 32.13
C PRO A 84 30.84 -13.94 31.24
N ALA A 85 31.97 -13.42 30.77
CA ALA A 85 32.89 -14.12 29.89
C ALA A 85 33.20 -15.53 30.43
N PRO A 86 33.21 -16.58 29.58
CA PRO A 86 33.67 -17.89 30.02
C PRO A 86 35.18 -17.79 30.27
N THR A 87 35.57 -17.69 31.54
CA THR A 87 36.94 -17.83 31.98
C THR A 87 37.40 -19.25 31.64
N ARG A 88 38.11 -19.35 30.51
CA ARG A 88 38.84 -20.52 30.06
C ARG A 88 40.05 -20.73 30.99
N ALA A 89 39.99 -21.71 31.88
CA ALA A 89 41.20 -22.27 32.50
C ALA A 89 40.97 -23.69 33.06
N ALA A 90 41.82 -24.61 32.57
CA ALA A 90 42.39 -25.78 33.23
C ALA A 90 41.52 -27.03 33.54
N SER A 91 42.04 -28.16 33.04
CA SER A 91 41.61 -29.55 33.27
C SER A 91 42.16 -30.14 34.61
N PRO A 92 42.08 -31.48 34.87
CA PRO A 92 41.47 -32.20 36.01
C PRO A 92 42.54 -32.67 37.07
N PRO A 93 42.43 -33.72 37.94
CA PRO A 93 41.40 -34.75 38.32
C PRO A 93 41.32 -34.95 39.90
N PRO A 94 41.06 -36.12 40.56
CA PRO A 94 40.44 -37.42 40.20
C PRO A 94 39.38 -37.98 41.21
N ALA A 95 38.83 -39.15 40.85
CA ALA A 95 38.38 -40.26 41.72
C ALA A 95 37.01 -40.18 42.43
N SER A 96 36.10 -41.06 42.01
CA SER A 96 35.34 -41.89 42.96
C SER A 96 35.01 -43.24 42.33
N LYS A 97 35.63 -44.28 42.89
CA LYS A 97 35.29 -45.68 42.72
C LYS A 97 33.82 -45.89 43.13
N ASN A 98 33.11 -46.78 42.42
CA ASN A 98 32.34 -47.84 43.09
C ASN A 98 32.06 -48.97 42.10
N THR A 99 32.69 -50.09 42.43
CA THR A 99 32.65 -51.40 41.80
C THR A 99 31.75 -52.30 42.65
N ARG A 100 30.70 -52.88 42.06
CA ARG A 100 30.07 -54.17 42.43
C ARG A 100 28.77 -54.30 41.62
N GLY A 101 28.52 -55.32 40.82
CA GLY A 101 29.25 -56.53 40.48
C GLY A 101 28.35 -57.37 39.59
N SER A 102 28.94 -58.10 38.64
CA SER A 102 28.37 -59.20 37.85
C SER A 102 29.41 -59.42 36.73
N LEU A 103 30.52 -60.12 36.96
CA LEU A 103 30.62 -61.60 36.98
C LEU A 103 29.75 -62.24 35.91
N LEU A 104 30.17 -62.12 34.65
CA LEU A 104 30.16 -63.19 33.65
C LEU A 104 31.17 -62.78 32.57
N ASP A 105 32.33 -63.43 32.63
CA ASP A 105 33.24 -63.63 31.51
C ASP A 105 32.46 -64.31 30.36
N ASP A 106 32.51 -63.72 29.18
CA ASP A 106 32.80 -64.48 27.96
C ASP A 106 33.31 -63.50 26.90
N GLU A 107 34.49 -63.86 26.40
CA GLU A 107 35.25 -63.23 25.33
C GLU A 107 34.44 -63.25 24.03
N ASP A 108 34.20 -62.09 23.43
CA ASP A 108 34.15 -61.98 21.97
C ASP A 108 34.45 -60.54 21.55
N ASP A 109 35.48 -60.43 20.72
CA ASP A 109 36.12 -59.25 20.13
C ASP A 109 35.13 -58.43 19.28
N ALA A 110 34.21 -57.70 19.91
CA ALA A 110 33.35 -56.74 19.21
C ALA A 110 34.14 -55.44 18.96
N PRO A 111 34.36 -55.02 17.70
CA PRO A 111 35.06 -53.78 17.40
C PRO A 111 34.28 -52.61 18.00
N SER A 112 34.94 -51.91 18.93
CA SER A 112 34.45 -50.70 19.56
C SER A 112 33.93 -49.74 18.48
N PRO A 113 32.63 -49.38 18.45
CA PRO A 113 32.10 -48.48 17.44
C PRO A 113 32.83 -47.14 17.56
N ALA A 114 33.47 -46.74 16.47
CA ALA A 114 34.18 -45.48 16.39
C ALA A 114 33.27 -44.32 16.83
N PRO A 115 33.80 -43.31 17.54
CA PRO A 115 32.99 -42.19 18.03
C PRO A 115 32.32 -41.48 16.85
N ALA A 116 30.99 -41.55 16.80
CA ALA A 116 30.17 -40.88 15.81
C ALA A 116 30.51 -39.37 15.82
N SER A 117 31.24 -38.94 14.79
CA SER A 117 31.67 -37.57 14.60
C SER A 117 30.43 -36.69 14.35
N SER A 118 30.00 -35.97 15.37
CA SER A 118 28.94 -34.97 15.34
C SER A 118 29.38 -33.71 14.58
N ARG A 119 29.66 -33.83 13.27
CA ARG A 119 29.90 -32.68 12.38
C ARG A 119 28.61 -32.38 11.63
N SER A 120 27.69 -31.70 12.31
CA SER A 120 26.60 -31.00 11.62
C SER A 120 27.18 -29.72 11.01
N SER A 121 27.88 -29.84 9.88
CA SER A 121 28.47 -28.72 9.14
C SER A 121 27.48 -28.12 8.15
N TYR A 122 26.28 -27.75 8.61
CA TYR A 122 25.43 -26.83 7.86
C TYR A 122 25.67 -25.41 8.40
N PRO A 123 26.52 -24.59 7.74
CA PRO A 123 26.94 -23.29 8.27
C PRO A 123 25.84 -22.22 8.28
N VAL A 124 24.63 -22.53 7.79
CA VAL A 124 23.54 -21.56 7.71
C VAL A 124 22.36 -22.03 8.55
N PRO A 125 21.88 -21.24 9.53
CA PRO A 125 20.66 -21.54 10.28
C PRO A 125 19.46 -21.51 9.32
N LEU A 126 19.04 -22.69 8.85
CA LEU A 126 17.87 -22.90 7.97
C LEU A 126 16.54 -22.33 8.53
N SER A 127 16.52 -21.95 9.82
CA SER A 127 15.40 -21.25 10.47
C SER A 127 15.11 -19.86 9.88
N GLU A 128 16.09 -19.22 9.24
CA GLU A 128 15.94 -17.85 8.72
C GLU A 128 15.45 -17.78 7.28
N LEU A 129 15.39 -18.91 6.55
CA LEU A 129 14.82 -18.91 5.21
C LEU A 129 13.28 -18.86 5.28
N ASN A 130 12.75 -17.68 4.93
CA ASN A 130 11.33 -17.46 4.67
C ASN A 130 10.94 -18.06 3.31
N ILE A 131 10.51 -19.31 3.36
CA ILE A 131 10.01 -20.07 2.20
C ILE A 131 8.51 -19.83 2.08
N SER A 132 8.03 -19.53 0.87
CA SER A 132 6.59 -19.37 0.62
C SER A 132 5.85 -20.69 0.81
N ALA A 133 4.62 -20.66 1.34
CA ALA A 133 3.77 -21.85 1.50
C ALA A 133 3.59 -22.63 0.18
N ASP A 134 3.55 -21.91 -0.95
CA ASP A 134 3.46 -22.54 -2.29
C ASP A 134 4.74 -23.28 -2.69
N ALA A 135 5.91 -22.81 -2.24
CA ALA A 135 7.18 -23.49 -2.51
C ALA A 135 7.28 -24.77 -1.68
N GLU A 136 6.89 -24.73 -0.41
CA GLU A 136 6.82 -25.90 0.46
C GLU A 136 5.89 -26.99 -0.13
N LYS A 137 4.69 -26.60 -0.58
CA LYS A 137 3.74 -27.53 -1.20
C LYS A 137 4.29 -28.18 -2.47
N ARG A 138 4.99 -27.40 -3.31
CA ARG A 138 5.63 -27.91 -4.53
C ARG A 138 6.79 -28.85 -4.22
N ALA A 139 7.64 -28.52 -3.25
CA ALA A 139 8.73 -29.39 -2.83
C ALA A 139 8.20 -30.73 -2.30
N LYS A 140 7.17 -30.71 -1.44
CA LYS A 140 6.50 -31.94 -0.95
C LYS A 140 5.91 -32.78 -2.09
N ALA A 141 5.33 -32.15 -3.11
CA ALA A 141 4.84 -32.86 -4.28
C ALA A 141 5.98 -33.54 -5.07
N MET A 142 7.14 -32.88 -5.21
CA MET A 142 8.31 -33.46 -5.85
C MET A 142 8.87 -34.66 -5.08
N VAL A 143 8.94 -34.60 -3.74
CA VAL A 143 9.36 -35.74 -2.91
C VAL A 143 8.40 -36.93 -3.08
N LYS A 144 7.08 -36.69 -3.11
CA LYS A 144 6.09 -37.74 -3.38
C LYS A 144 6.28 -38.36 -4.76
N SER A 145 6.46 -37.54 -5.80
CA SER A 145 6.76 -38.06 -7.14
C SER A 145 8.09 -38.83 -7.18
N ALA A 146 9.08 -38.46 -6.35
CA ALA A 146 10.32 -39.22 -6.25
C ALA A 146 10.09 -40.63 -5.69
N LEU A 147 9.23 -40.77 -4.67
CA LEU A 147 8.81 -42.08 -4.16
C LEU A 147 8.17 -42.92 -5.27
N ASP A 148 7.24 -42.36 -6.03
CA ASP A 148 6.56 -43.07 -7.11
C ASP A 148 7.55 -43.56 -8.19
N ASN A 149 8.58 -42.76 -8.51
CA ASN A 149 9.62 -43.16 -9.46
C ASN A 149 10.52 -44.26 -8.87
N HIS A 150 10.87 -44.18 -7.59
CA HIS A 150 11.64 -45.23 -6.90
C HIS A 150 10.87 -46.56 -6.89
N MET A 151 9.57 -46.54 -6.58
CA MET A 151 8.71 -47.74 -6.61
C MET A 151 8.62 -48.37 -8.01
N ARG A 152 8.87 -47.60 -9.08
CA ARG A 152 8.94 -48.08 -10.46
C ARG A 152 10.33 -48.56 -10.88
N GLY A 153 11.34 -48.40 -10.02
CA GLY A 153 12.74 -48.71 -10.32
C GLY A 153 13.52 -47.57 -11.00
N ASP A 154 12.89 -46.42 -11.23
CA ASP A 154 13.50 -45.24 -11.87
C ASP A 154 14.30 -44.39 -10.84
N ASN A 155 15.34 -44.98 -10.22
CA ASN A 155 16.11 -44.36 -9.15
C ASN A 155 16.81 -43.05 -9.59
N GLU A 156 17.24 -42.95 -10.85
CA GLU A 156 17.83 -41.72 -11.38
C GLU A 156 16.86 -40.55 -11.36
N LYS A 157 15.61 -40.77 -11.81
CA LYS A 157 14.57 -39.73 -11.80
C LYS A 157 14.16 -39.38 -10.38
N ALA A 158 14.05 -40.38 -9.50
CA ALA A 158 13.78 -40.17 -8.09
C ALA A 158 14.85 -39.27 -7.45
N THR A 159 16.13 -39.55 -7.72
CA THR A 159 17.27 -38.75 -7.23
C THR A 159 17.20 -37.30 -7.73
N GLN A 160 16.91 -37.10 -9.02
CA GLN A 160 16.75 -35.75 -9.60
C GLN A 160 15.57 -34.99 -9.01
N LEU A 161 14.46 -35.66 -8.71
CA LEU A 161 13.28 -35.05 -8.09
C LEU A 161 13.55 -34.66 -6.63
N ILE A 162 14.27 -35.47 -5.87
CA ILE A 162 14.72 -35.13 -4.51
C ILE A 162 15.63 -33.90 -4.55
N ALA A 163 16.64 -33.88 -5.43
CA ALA A 163 17.53 -32.72 -5.58
C ALA A 163 16.76 -31.45 -5.97
N LYS A 164 15.77 -31.55 -6.87
CA LYS A 164 14.87 -30.43 -7.21
C LYS A 164 14.02 -29.99 -6.03
N ALA A 165 13.50 -30.93 -5.22
CA ALA A 165 12.74 -30.60 -4.03
C ALA A 165 13.58 -29.81 -3.02
N LEU A 166 14.83 -30.25 -2.77
CA LEU A 166 15.78 -29.57 -1.88
C LEU A 166 16.16 -28.16 -2.37
N ARG A 167 16.19 -27.93 -3.69
CA ARG A 167 16.36 -26.60 -4.28
C ARG A 167 15.16 -25.68 -4.09
N VAL A 168 13.94 -26.22 -4.01
CA VAL A 168 12.72 -25.43 -3.84
C VAL A 168 12.44 -25.14 -2.36
N ASP A 169 12.71 -26.12 -1.50
CA ASP A 169 12.52 -26.02 -0.05
C ASP A 169 13.68 -26.73 0.68
N PRO A 170 14.73 -26.00 1.06
CA PRO A 170 15.85 -26.57 1.79
C PRO A 170 15.48 -27.07 3.20
N LYS A 171 14.27 -26.81 3.72
CA LYS A 171 13.82 -27.42 4.97
C LYS A 171 13.57 -28.92 4.82
N GLN A 172 13.29 -29.41 3.61
CA GLN A 172 13.14 -30.84 3.33
C GLN A 172 14.44 -31.63 3.63
N ALA A 173 15.60 -30.97 3.64
CA ALA A 173 16.87 -31.59 4.04
C ALA A 173 16.86 -32.11 5.50
N ARG A 174 15.98 -31.58 6.36
CA ARG A 174 15.82 -31.99 7.77
C ARG A 174 14.61 -32.88 8.01
N ASP A 175 13.79 -33.11 7.00
CA ASP A 175 12.61 -33.94 7.13
C ASP A 175 13.04 -35.43 7.20
N PRO A 176 12.73 -36.16 8.29
CA PRO A 176 13.13 -37.56 8.44
C PRO A 176 12.66 -38.44 7.29
N TYR A 177 11.49 -38.13 6.73
CA TYR A 177 10.94 -38.87 5.60
C TYR A 177 11.81 -38.66 4.35
N THR A 178 12.10 -37.41 3.99
CA THR A 178 12.97 -37.08 2.85
C THR A 178 14.38 -37.66 3.01
N ILE A 179 14.96 -37.63 4.22
CA ILE A 179 16.28 -38.23 4.53
C ILE A 179 16.27 -39.74 4.26
N SER A 180 15.27 -40.46 4.79
CA SER A 180 15.17 -41.91 4.60
C SER A 180 14.94 -42.32 3.15
N LEU A 181 14.15 -41.53 2.40
CA LEU A 181 13.92 -41.76 0.98
C LEU A 181 15.20 -41.50 0.17
N ALA A 182 15.93 -40.42 0.47
CA ALA A 182 17.20 -40.13 -0.18
C ALA A 182 18.24 -41.24 0.06
N ALA A 183 18.34 -41.74 1.30
CA ALA A 183 19.20 -42.86 1.65
C ALA A 183 18.89 -44.09 0.79
N THR A 184 17.60 -44.45 0.69
CA THR A 184 17.13 -45.64 -0.03
C THR A 184 17.35 -45.51 -1.54
N VAL A 185 17.09 -44.34 -2.11
CA VAL A 185 17.20 -44.09 -3.55
C VAL A 185 18.67 -44.04 -4.00
N VAL A 186 19.55 -43.46 -3.18
CA VAL A 186 20.98 -43.27 -3.52
C VAL A 186 21.83 -44.48 -3.09
N GLY A 187 21.39 -45.25 -2.10
CA GLY A 187 22.13 -46.40 -1.57
C GLY A 187 23.29 -46.02 -0.65
N ILE A 188 23.24 -44.84 -0.03
CA ILE A 188 24.23 -44.35 0.95
C ILE A 188 23.52 -43.87 2.22
N ASP A 189 24.27 -43.51 3.27
CA ASP A 189 23.68 -43.01 4.51
C ASP A 189 22.78 -41.78 4.26
N GLY A 190 21.71 -41.64 5.02
CA GLY A 190 20.72 -40.58 4.80
C GLY A 190 21.29 -39.17 4.90
N GLN A 191 22.23 -38.91 5.80
CA GLN A 191 22.84 -37.58 5.90
C GLN A 191 23.80 -37.31 4.74
N GLU A 192 24.58 -38.33 4.35
CA GLU A 192 25.49 -38.25 3.20
C GLU A 192 24.72 -38.09 1.87
N ALA A 193 23.57 -38.76 1.74
CA ALA A 193 22.67 -38.61 0.60
C ALA A 193 22.15 -37.19 0.48
N ILE A 194 21.70 -36.58 1.58
CA ILE A 194 21.24 -35.19 1.58
C ILE A 194 22.38 -34.23 1.26
N GLU A 195 23.57 -34.42 1.83
CA GLU A 195 24.73 -33.55 1.55
C GLU A 195 25.08 -33.58 0.05
N ARG A 196 25.09 -34.77 -0.56
CA ARG A 196 25.39 -34.97 -1.98
C ARG A 196 24.31 -34.44 -2.93
N LEU A 197 23.04 -34.44 -2.49
CA LEU A 197 21.92 -33.96 -3.28
C LEU A 197 21.57 -32.48 -3.04
N SER A 198 22.04 -31.93 -1.92
CA SER A 198 21.77 -30.55 -1.55
C SER A 198 22.53 -29.60 -2.50
N PRO A 199 21.87 -28.56 -3.03
CA PRO A 199 22.57 -27.49 -3.74
C PRO A 199 23.59 -26.82 -2.83
N SER A 200 24.68 -26.30 -3.41
CA SER A 200 25.69 -25.58 -2.63
C SER A 200 25.08 -24.36 -1.92
N SER A 201 25.66 -23.93 -0.80
CA SER A 201 25.19 -22.75 -0.07
C SER A 201 25.16 -21.50 -0.96
N GLU A 202 26.11 -21.37 -1.89
CA GLU A 202 26.16 -20.30 -2.88
C GLU A 202 25.02 -20.40 -3.90
N GLU A 203 24.67 -21.61 -4.37
CA GLU A 203 23.52 -21.84 -5.25
C GLU A 203 22.20 -21.55 -4.52
N LEU A 204 22.07 -21.94 -3.25
CA LEU A 204 20.92 -21.60 -2.41
C LEU A 204 20.78 -20.09 -2.20
N LEU A 205 21.90 -19.38 -2.00
CA LEU A 205 21.94 -17.93 -1.94
C LEU A 205 21.67 -17.29 -3.30
N ALA A 206 22.02 -17.89 -4.43
CA ALA A 206 21.64 -17.35 -5.74
C ALA A 206 20.14 -17.55 -6.02
N LEU A 207 19.57 -18.69 -5.59
CA LEU A 207 18.17 -19.04 -5.80
C LEU A 207 17.21 -18.30 -4.84
N HIS A 208 17.63 -18.08 -3.60
CA HIS A 208 16.79 -17.50 -2.53
C HIS A 208 17.33 -16.17 -2.01
N GLY A 209 18.58 -15.85 -2.29
CA GLY A 209 19.23 -14.65 -1.79
C GLY A 209 18.61 -13.41 -2.39
N ALA A 210 18.35 -12.48 -1.47
CA ALA A 210 17.71 -11.20 -1.69
C ALA A 210 16.55 -11.30 -2.69
N LYS A 211 15.47 -11.98 -2.28
CA LYS A 211 14.14 -11.51 -2.68
C LYS A 211 14.05 -10.08 -2.16
N ALA A 212 14.52 -9.16 -3.00
CA ALA A 212 14.84 -7.82 -2.62
C ALA A 212 13.59 -7.25 -1.96
N LYS A 213 13.77 -6.64 -0.79
CA LYS A 213 12.72 -6.08 0.07
C LYS A 213 12.08 -4.85 -0.60
N ASN A 214 11.84 -4.93 -1.90
CA ASN A 214 11.33 -3.90 -2.78
C ASN A 214 9.83 -3.75 -2.58
N SER A 215 9.15 -4.71 -1.94
CA SER A 215 7.71 -4.61 -1.69
C SER A 215 7.34 -3.36 -0.89
N THR A 216 8.18 -2.88 0.01
CA THR A 216 7.85 -1.69 0.83
C THR A 216 8.06 -0.40 0.06
N LEU A 217 9.17 -0.27 -0.69
CA LEU A 217 9.44 0.92 -1.50
C LEU A 217 8.46 1.03 -2.68
N THR A 218 8.14 -0.09 -3.33
CA THR A 218 7.20 -0.12 -4.47
C THR A 218 5.78 0.19 -3.99
N ALA A 219 5.37 -0.32 -2.82
CA ALA A 219 4.09 0.03 -2.21
C ALA A 219 4.03 1.52 -1.83
N PHE A 220 5.14 2.08 -1.31
CA PHE A 220 5.22 3.51 -0.99
C PHE A 220 5.10 4.40 -2.24
N MET A 221 5.83 4.08 -3.32
CA MET A 221 5.73 4.81 -4.59
C MET A 221 4.32 4.74 -5.19
N ALA A 222 3.70 3.57 -5.17
CA ALA A 222 2.31 3.41 -5.63
C ALA A 222 1.33 4.27 -4.81
N TYR A 223 1.55 4.38 -3.50
CA TYR A 223 0.74 5.22 -2.62
C TYR A 223 0.91 6.72 -2.93
N MET A 224 2.13 7.17 -3.19
CA MET A 224 2.41 8.57 -3.58
C MET A 224 1.74 8.95 -4.91
N VAL A 225 1.80 8.07 -5.91
CA VAL A 225 1.11 8.28 -7.20
C VAL A 225 -0.40 8.38 -7.00
N LEU A 226 -0.97 7.52 -6.15
CA LEU A 226 -2.40 7.54 -5.86
C LEU A 226 -2.83 8.82 -5.12
N ILE A 227 -2.04 9.28 -4.14
CA ILE A 227 -2.27 10.57 -3.47
C ILE A 227 -2.22 11.72 -4.48
N GLY A 228 -1.21 11.75 -5.36
CA GLY A 228 -1.07 12.77 -6.39
C GLY A 228 -2.29 12.82 -7.33
N ALA A 229 -2.78 11.66 -7.77
CA ALA A 229 -3.98 11.56 -8.61
C ALA A 229 -5.24 12.06 -7.89
N VAL A 230 -5.41 11.71 -6.61
CA VAL A 230 -6.56 12.19 -5.81
C VAL A 230 -6.49 13.69 -5.60
N LEU A 231 -5.33 14.25 -5.28
CA LEU A 231 -5.16 15.70 -5.10
C LEU A 231 -5.44 16.47 -6.40
N ALA A 232 -4.98 15.96 -7.55
CA ALA A 232 -5.27 16.56 -8.85
C ALA A 232 -6.78 16.55 -9.15
N LEU A 233 -7.46 15.45 -8.85
CA LEU A 233 -8.90 15.30 -9.05
C LEU A 233 -9.69 16.23 -8.12
N VAL A 234 -9.32 16.29 -6.83
CA VAL A 234 -9.92 17.20 -5.85
C VAL A 234 -9.70 18.66 -6.26
N GLY A 235 -8.49 19.02 -6.71
CA GLY A 235 -8.20 20.35 -7.23
C GLY A 235 -9.09 20.71 -8.43
N TYR A 236 -9.27 19.79 -9.38
CA TYR A 236 -10.15 19.98 -10.53
C TYR A 236 -11.62 20.18 -10.14
N PHE A 237 -12.13 19.43 -9.15
CA PHE A 237 -13.51 19.57 -8.69
C PHE A 237 -13.74 20.78 -7.77
N LEU A 238 -12.71 21.26 -7.07
CA LEU A 238 -12.80 22.47 -6.25
C LEU A 238 -12.65 23.75 -7.07
N PHE A 239 -11.94 23.72 -8.19
CA PHE A 239 -11.74 24.88 -9.07
C PHE A 239 -13.05 25.56 -9.52
N PRO A 240 -14.12 24.82 -9.88
CA PRO A 240 -15.46 25.37 -10.13
C PRO A 240 -16.10 26.19 -9.02
N TRP A 241 -15.66 26.01 -7.77
CA TRP A 241 -16.23 26.63 -6.58
C TRP A 241 -15.39 27.79 -6.05
N ILE A 242 -14.22 28.02 -6.65
CA ILE A 242 -13.38 29.18 -6.32
C ILE A 242 -13.91 30.34 -7.14
N ASP A 243 -14.51 31.30 -6.45
CA ASP A 243 -15.03 32.53 -7.03
C ASP A 243 -13.85 33.38 -7.57
N MET A 244 -13.71 33.44 -8.89
CA MET A 244 -12.64 34.20 -9.52
C MET A 244 -12.83 35.72 -9.41
N SER A 245 -13.99 36.19 -8.91
CA SER A 245 -14.24 37.62 -8.70
C SER A 245 -13.30 38.23 -7.68
N SER A 246 -12.78 37.44 -6.73
CA SER A 246 -11.87 37.90 -5.67
C SER A 246 -10.39 37.86 -6.05
N ILE A 247 -10.04 37.51 -7.29
CA ILE A 247 -8.63 37.45 -7.70
C ILE A 247 -8.10 38.89 -7.80
N PRO A 248 -7.06 39.24 -7.03
CA PRO A 248 -6.45 40.56 -7.12
C PRO A 248 -5.70 40.69 -8.44
N VAL A 249 -5.96 41.77 -9.19
CA VAL A 249 -5.28 42.02 -10.46
C VAL A 249 -3.98 42.76 -10.17
N GLU A 250 -2.92 42.00 -9.92
CA GLU A 250 -1.60 42.57 -9.63
C GLU A 250 -1.00 43.15 -10.92
N GLY A 251 -1.00 44.49 -11.04
CA GLY A 251 -0.34 45.21 -12.14
C GLY A 251 -1.25 45.95 -13.15
N GLY A 252 -2.51 46.25 -12.81
CA GLY A 252 -3.44 47.01 -13.67
C GLY A 252 -3.12 48.50 -13.86
N GLY A 253 -1.92 48.85 -14.31
CA GLY A 253 -1.46 50.24 -14.53
C GLY A 253 -1.95 50.92 -15.81
N GLY A 254 -3.01 50.43 -16.46
CA GLY A 254 -3.41 50.86 -17.80
C GLY A 254 -4.59 51.83 -17.90
N PHE A 255 -5.46 51.90 -16.89
CA PHE A 255 -6.74 52.63 -16.99
C PHE A 255 -7.11 53.38 -15.71
N GLY A 256 -6.19 54.16 -15.14
CA GLY A 256 -6.48 55.19 -14.12
C GLY A 256 -7.24 54.76 -12.85
N ALA A 257 -7.45 53.46 -12.64
CA ALA A 257 -8.21 52.92 -11.53
C ALA A 257 -7.23 52.43 -10.46
N GLU A 258 -6.68 53.35 -9.67
CA GLU A 258 -5.81 53.01 -8.54
C GLU A 258 -6.54 52.28 -7.39
N GLU A 259 -7.87 52.12 -7.48
CA GLU A 259 -8.70 51.53 -6.42
C GLU A 259 -9.38 50.20 -6.76
N ALA A 260 -9.34 49.72 -8.02
CA ALA A 260 -9.98 48.45 -8.40
C ALA A 260 -9.07 47.27 -8.03
N SER A 261 -9.23 46.75 -6.81
CA SER A 261 -8.35 45.70 -6.28
C SER A 261 -8.65 44.32 -6.85
N THR A 262 -9.88 44.07 -7.32
CA THR A 262 -10.31 42.76 -7.82
C THR A 262 -10.90 42.82 -9.23
N LEU A 263 -10.93 41.67 -9.92
CA LEU A 263 -11.56 41.55 -11.24
C LEU A 263 -13.05 41.95 -11.20
N GLY A 264 -13.75 41.63 -10.11
CA GLY A 264 -15.14 42.04 -9.90
C GLY A 264 -15.30 43.56 -9.86
N ASP A 265 -14.46 44.25 -9.08
CA ASP A 265 -14.50 45.71 -8.95
C ASP A 265 -14.25 46.40 -10.30
N SER A 266 -13.34 45.86 -11.12
CA SER A 266 -13.04 46.42 -12.45
C SER A 266 -14.24 46.35 -13.41
N LEU A 267 -15.04 45.28 -13.32
CA LEU A 267 -16.24 45.11 -14.13
C LEU A 267 -17.37 46.04 -13.67
N GLU A 268 -17.51 46.22 -12.35
CA GLU A 268 -18.48 47.15 -11.77
C GLU A 268 -18.14 48.60 -12.13
N LEU A 269 -16.86 48.97 -12.10
CA LEU A 269 -16.37 50.27 -12.52
C LEU A 269 -16.63 50.51 -14.02
N LEU A 270 -16.41 49.52 -14.88
CA LEU A 270 -16.75 49.60 -16.31
C LEU A 270 -18.26 49.81 -16.52
N LYS A 271 -19.11 49.08 -15.78
CA LYS A 271 -20.57 49.27 -15.82
C LYS A 271 -20.98 50.66 -15.37
N SER A 272 -20.33 51.19 -14.33
CA SER A 272 -20.57 52.55 -13.84
C SER A 272 -20.22 53.59 -14.90
N GLN A 273 -19.01 53.52 -15.47
CA GLN A 273 -18.56 54.46 -16.52
C GLN A 273 -19.46 54.40 -17.76
N PHE A 274 -19.92 53.22 -18.13
CA PHE A 274 -20.83 53.05 -19.26
C PHE A 274 -22.20 53.70 -19.00
N ASN A 275 -22.78 53.47 -17.81
CA ASN A 275 -24.04 54.11 -17.42
C ASN A 275 -23.92 55.64 -17.36
N GLU A 276 -22.81 56.15 -16.82
CA GLU A 276 -22.52 57.59 -16.77
C GLU A 276 -22.36 58.21 -18.16
N ALA A 277 -21.65 57.53 -19.07
CA ALA A 277 -21.50 57.97 -20.46
C ALA A 277 -22.85 58.02 -21.19
N LEU A 278 -23.72 57.04 -20.96
CA LEU A 278 -25.08 57.04 -21.50
C LEU A 278 -25.90 58.21 -20.96
N ASP A 279 -25.90 58.43 -19.65
CA ASP A 279 -26.68 59.51 -19.02
C ASP A 279 -26.17 60.90 -19.48
N ALA A 280 -24.86 61.04 -19.73
CA ALA A 280 -24.25 62.27 -20.25
C ALA A 280 -24.64 62.61 -21.71
N THR A 281 -25.07 61.63 -22.52
CA THR A 281 -25.53 61.87 -23.90
C THR A 281 -26.91 62.53 -24.01
N GLY A 282 -27.51 62.95 -22.87
CA GLY A 282 -28.64 63.87 -22.86
C GLY A 282 -30.02 63.21 -22.82
N GLY A 283 -30.13 61.96 -22.37
CA GLY A 283 -31.40 61.35 -21.99
C GLY A 283 -32.41 61.17 -23.11
N VAL A 284 -31.97 61.09 -24.37
CA VAL A 284 -32.83 60.63 -25.47
C VAL A 284 -33.04 59.14 -25.28
N SER A 285 -33.96 58.79 -24.39
CA SER A 285 -34.43 57.44 -24.11
C SER A 285 -35.16 56.93 -25.34
N SER A 286 -34.39 56.40 -26.31
CA SER A 286 -34.99 55.47 -27.25
C SER A 286 -35.26 54.17 -26.47
N PRO A 287 -36.41 53.52 -26.69
CA PRO A 287 -36.70 52.23 -26.07
C PRO A 287 -35.64 51.16 -26.37
N GLU A 288 -34.87 51.36 -27.44
CA GLU A 288 -33.72 50.54 -27.83
C GLU A 288 -32.53 50.72 -26.86
N LEU A 289 -32.24 51.97 -26.47
CA LEU A 289 -31.20 52.29 -25.50
C LEU A 289 -31.53 51.75 -24.11
N ASP A 290 -32.80 51.77 -23.71
CA ASP A 290 -33.25 51.18 -22.44
C ASP A 290 -33.09 49.65 -22.47
N THR A 291 -33.45 49.01 -23.59
CA THR A 291 -33.27 47.55 -23.77
C THR A 291 -31.79 47.16 -23.75
N PHE A 292 -30.93 47.99 -24.35
CA PHE A 292 -29.48 47.81 -24.33
C PHE A 292 -28.88 48.01 -22.93
N ARG A 293 -29.33 49.04 -22.21
CA ARG A 293 -28.95 49.32 -20.82
C ARG A 293 -29.35 48.16 -19.91
N ASP A 294 -30.55 47.62 -20.08
CA ASP A 294 -31.03 46.45 -19.34
C ASP A 294 -30.24 45.18 -19.70
N ALA A 295 -29.86 44.99 -20.96
CA ALA A 295 -29.02 43.86 -21.37
C ALA A 295 -27.60 43.93 -20.75
N ILE A 296 -26.97 45.11 -20.72
CA ILE A 296 -25.66 45.31 -20.10
C ILE A 296 -25.73 45.19 -18.57
N ASN A 297 -26.77 45.74 -17.93
CA ASN A 297 -26.97 45.61 -16.49
C ASN A 297 -27.30 44.15 -16.10
N GLY A 298 -28.00 43.42 -16.97
CA GLY A 298 -28.29 41.99 -16.83
C GLY A 298 -27.08 41.07 -17.06
N LEU A 299 -25.99 41.58 -17.62
CA LEU A 299 -24.76 40.83 -17.88
C LEU A 299 -24.05 40.52 -16.56
N LYS A 300 -24.42 39.40 -15.94
CA LYS A 300 -23.73 38.83 -14.78
C LYS A 300 -22.70 37.83 -15.29
N ILE A 301 -21.42 38.19 -15.19
CA ILE A 301 -20.32 37.24 -15.44
C ILE A 301 -20.20 36.36 -14.19
N SER A 302 -21.14 35.44 -14.02
CA SER A 302 -20.99 34.34 -13.06
C SER A 302 -20.50 33.14 -13.83
N PHE A 303 -19.19 33.02 -14.02
CA PHE A 303 -18.59 31.76 -14.47
C PHE A 303 -18.69 30.76 -13.31
N SER A 304 -19.84 30.09 -13.18
CA SER A 304 -19.90 28.88 -12.37
C SER A 304 -19.08 27.82 -13.12
N GLY A 305 -18.26 27.02 -12.42
CA GLY A 305 -17.51 25.99 -13.14
C GLY A 305 -18.40 24.92 -13.77
N LEU A 306 -19.68 24.83 -13.38
CA LEU A 306 -20.68 24.03 -14.07
C LEU A 306 -21.00 24.59 -15.47
N ASP A 307 -21.11 25.91 -15.61
CA ASP A 307 -21.29 26.55 -16.92
C ASP A 307 -20.07 26.40 -17.82
N SER A 308 -18.86 26.48 -17.26
CA SER A 308 -17.62 26.14 -17.98
C SER A 308 -17.62 24.69 -18.47
N THR A 309 -18.13 23.76 -17.65
CA THR A 309 -18.22 22.33 -18.01
C THR A 309 -19.29 22.08 -19.08
N LEU A 310 -20.45 22.73 -18.99
CA LEU A 310 -21.50 22.62 -20.00
C LEU A 310 -21.08 23.27 -21.33
N LEU A 311 -20.34 24.39 -21.27
CA LEU A 311 -19.74 25.04 -22.42
C LEU A 311 -18.72 24.13 -23.11
N SER A 312 -17.83 23.48 -22.35
CA SER A 312 -16.79 22.59 -22.92
C SER A 312 -17.36 21.30 -23.50
N LEU A 313 -18.50 20.83 -22.97
CA LEU A 313 -19.27 19.69 -23.51
C LEU A 313 -20.10 20.07 -24.75
N GLY A 314 -20.11 21.34 -25.17
CA GLY A 314 -20.94 21.83 -26.27
C GLY A 314 -22.44 21.78 -25.98
N LEU A 315 -22.83 21.63 -24.70
CA LEU A 315 -24.22 21.55 -24.27
C LEU A 315 -24.84 22.93 -24.07
N ARG A 316 -24.03 23.99 -24.04
CA ARG A 316 -24.47 25.38 -23.90
C ARG A 316 -23.62 26.30 -24.78
N ASN A 317 -24.23 27.31 -25.39
CA ASN A 317 -23.50 28.28 -26.21
C ASN A 317 -22.85 29.37 -25.34
N ILE A 318 -21.69 29.87 -25.76
CA ILE A 318 -20.93 30.90 -25.02
C ILE A 318 -21.75 32.19 -24.84
N PHE A 319 -22.62 32.48 -25.80
CA PHE A 319 -23.52 33.63 -25.76
C PHE A 319 -24.62 33.50 -24.71
N GLU A 320 -25.07 32.28 -24.41
CA GLU A 320 -26.07 32.02 -23.36
C GLU A 320 -25.44 32.11 -21.97
N VAL A 321 -24.23 31.56 -21.80
CA VAL A 321 -23.47 31.60 -20.54
C VAL A 321 -23.08 33.02 -20.15
N MET A 322 -22.69 33.84 -21.13
CA MET A 322 -22.34 35.24 -20.89
C MET A 322 -23.55 36.18 -20.86
N GLY A 323 -24.78 35.68 -21.02
CA GLY A 323 -25.99 36.50 -21.05
C GLY A 323 -26.11 37.42 -22.28
N PHE A 324 -25.26 37.25 -23.29
CA PHE A 324 -25.31 38.01 -24.55
C PHE A 324 -26.51 37.69 -25.42
N GLN A 325 -27.31 36.67 -25.08
CA GLN A 325 -28.51 36.35 -25.85
C GLN A 325 -29.52 37.51 -25.84
N ALA A 326 -29.71 38.19 -24.71
CA ALA A 326 -30.57 39.38 -24.64
C ALA A 326 -30.01 40.55 -25.46
N TYR A 327 -28.69 40.68 -25.54
CA TYR A 327 -28.01 41.67 -26.37
C TYR A 327 -28.19 41.36 -27.87
N TYR A 328 -28.05 40.09 -28.26
CA TYR A 328 -28.22 39.65 -29.64
C TYR A 328 -29.67 39.82 -30.11
N ASP A 329 -30.63 39.47 -29.26
CA ASP A 329 -32.07 39.68 -29.52
C ASP A 329 -32.42 41.18 -29.55
N ALA A 330 -31.79 42.02 -28.74
CA ALA A 330 -31.99 43.47 -28.76
C ALA A 330 -31.42 44.13 -30.03
N ILE A 331 -30.28 43.66 -30.53
CA ILE A 331 -29.68 44.18 -31.78
C ILE A 331 -30.43 43.69 -33.01
N LEU A 332 -30.81 42.42 -33.06
CA LEU A 332 -31.58 41.89 -34.18
C LEU A 332 -33.05 42.35 -34.16
N GLY A 333 -33.62 42.57 -32.98
CA GLY A 333 -35.01 42.97 -32.79
C GLY A 333 -35.26 44.47 -32.97
N SER A 334 -34.26 45.33 -32.76
CA SER A 334 -34.41 46.79 -32.87
C SER A 334 -34.44 47.32 -34.30
N GLY A 335 -34.25 46.47 -35.31
CA GLY A 335 -34.27 46.90 -36.72
C GLY A 335 -33.14 47.87 -37.08
N PHE A 336 -32.11 47.96 -36.24
CA PHE A 336 -30.95 48.81 -36.42
C PHE A 336 -30.00 48.20 -37.47
N GLY A 337 -30.39 48.34 -38.74
CA GLY A 337 -29.60 47.95 -39.90
C GLY A 337 -30.29 46.89 -40.75
N GLY A 338 -30.87 47.31 -41.86
CA GLY A 338 -31.12 46.39 -42.97
C GLY A 338 -29.81 45.66 -43.31
N ALA A 339 -29.90 44.35 -43.50
CA ALA A 339 -28.79 43.40 -43.63
C ALA A 339 -27.81 43.65 -44.81
N GLU A 340 -27.84 44.82 -45.44
CA GLU A 340 -27.07 45.17 -46.64
C GLU A 340 -25.99 46.25 -46.41
N ALA A 341 -25.89 46.88 -45.23
CA ALA A 341 -25.00 48.05 -45.04
C ALA A 341 -23.89 47.91 -43.98
N LEU A 342 -23.83 46.81 -43.24
CA LEU A 342 -22.71 46.51 -42.36
C LEU A 342 -22.03 45.25 -42.89
N ASP A 343 -20.99 45.47 -43.69
CA ASP A 343 -20.07 44.42 -44.13
C ASP A 343 -19.29 43.93 -42.89
N LEU A 344 -19.97 43.09 -42.10
CA LEU A 344 -19.47 42.50 -40.86
C LEU A 344 -18.21 41.65 -41.09
N ASP A 345 -17.94 41.26 -42.34
CA ASP A 345 -16.71 40.59 -42.75
C ASP A 345 -15.47 41.51 -42.68
N GLU A 346 -15.63 42.85 -42.71
CA GLU A 346 -14.52 43.81 -42.68
C GLU A 346 -14.22 44.35 -41.25
N LEU A 347 -15.21 44.34 -40.35
CA LEU A 347 -15.07 44.80 -38.95
C LEU A 347 -14.87 43.66 -37.94
N SER A 348 -15.06 42.41 -38.35
CA SER A 348 -14.62 41.24 -37.61
C SER A 348 -13.20 40.91 -38.08
N PRO A 349 -12.11 41.37 -37.42
CA PRO A 349 -10.84 40.67 -37.60
C PRO A 349 -11.14 39.21 -37.31
N GLN A 350 -11.01 38.34 -38.32
CA GLN A 350 -11.36 36.93 -38.19
C GLN A 350 -10.84 36.48 -36.84
N PRO A 351 -11.73 36.13 -35.88
CA PRO A 351 -11.30 35.85 -34.53
C PRO A 351 -10.26 34.77 -34.70
N GLU A 352 -9.00 35.11 -34.42
CA GLU A 352 -7.90 34.19 -34.58
C GLU A 352 -8.30 33.00 -33.74
N VAL A 353 -8.76 31.94 -34.41
CA VAL A 353 -9.52 30.87 -33.77
C VAL A 353 -8.51 30.15 -32.92
N LYS A 354 -8.32 30.63 -31.69
CA LYS A 354 -7.40 30.02 -30.76
C LYS A 354 -7.90 28.60 -30.65
N PRO A 355 -7.09 27.61 -31.06
CA PRO A 355 -7.54 26.24 -31.16
C PRO A 355 -8.15 25.89 -29.81
N LEU A 356 -9.39 25.37 -29.87
CA LEU A 356 -10.18 24.97 -28.71
C LEU A 356 -9.23 24.35 -27.70
N ASP A 357 -9.12 24.93 -26.50
CA ASP A 357 -8.09 24.55 -25.54
C ASP A 357 -8.44 23.15 -25.01
N TYR A 358 -7.99 22.14 -25.75
CA TYR A 358 -8.33 20.73 -25.53
C TYR A 358 -7.89 20.29 -24.14
N THR A 359 -7.01 21.03 -23.47
CA THR A 359 -6.63 20.84 -22.07
C THR A 359 -7.84 20.70 -21.16
N LEU A 360 -8.88 21.52 -21.31
CA LEU A 360 -10.06 21.51 -20.43
C LEU A 360 -10.87 20.20 -20.49
N VAL A 361 -10.87 19.52 -21.65
CA VAL A 361 -11.54 18.23 -21.87
C VAL A 361 -10.58 17.06 -21.65
N LEU A 362 -9.30 17.22 -21.98
CA LEU A 362 -8.29 16.17 -21.92
C LEU A 362 -7.85 15.90 -20.48
N THR A 363 -7.76 16.92 -19.63
CA THR A 363 -7.33 16.79 -18.22
C THR A 363 -8.18 15.80 -17.41
N PRO A 364 -9.54 15.83 -17.41
CA PRO A 364 -10.33 14.84 -16.67
C PRO A 364 -10.20 13.43 -17.23
N ILE A 365 -10.06 13.28 -18.56
CA ILE A 365 -9.87 11.98 -19.21
C ILE A 365 -8.53 11.37 -18.82
N ILE A 366 -7.45 12.16 -18.87
CA ILE A 366 -6.10 11.73 -18.45
C ILE A 366 -6.08 11.38 -16.96
N SER A 367 -6.76 12.16 -16.11
CA SER A 367 -6.87 11.87 -14.68
C SER A 367 -7.54 10.51 -14.41
N LEU A 368 -8.64 10.21 -15.11
CA LEU A 368 -9.36 8.94 -14.97
C LEU A 368 -8.52 7.75 -15.45
N ILE A 369 -7.79 7.91 -16.56
CA ILE A 369 -6.83 6.90 -17.05
C ILE A 369 -5.70 6.69 -16.04
N ALA A 370 -5.15 7.75 -15.46
CA ALA A 370 -4.09 7.66 -14.45
C ALA A 370 -4.54 6.92 -13.18
N VAL A 371 -5.77 7.14 -12.71
CA VAL A 371 -6.35 6.39 -11.57
C VAL A 371 -6.49 4.90 -11.89
N LEU A 372 -6.99 4.58 -13.09
CA LEU A 372 -7.20 3.20 -13.53
C LEU A 372 -5.87 2.45 -13.70
N ILE A 373 -4.84 3.13 -14.22
CA ILE A 373 -3.46 2.64 -14.28
C ILE A 373 -2.89 2.43 -12.87
N GLY A 374 -3.09 3.39 -11.95
CA GLY A 374 -2.67 3.27 -10.55
C GLY A 374 -3.27 2.03 -9.86
N PHE A 375 -4.56 1.77 -10.11
CA PHE A 375 -5.25 0.58 -9.59
C PHE A 375 -4.71 -0.73 -10.20
N LEU A 376 -4.42 -0.75 -11.50
CA LEU A 376 -3.77 -1.89 -12.16
C LEU A 376 -2.36 -2.16 -11.59
N LEU A 377 -1.60 -1.10 -11.29
CA LEU A 377 -0.26 -1.20 -10.70
C LEU A 377 -0.29 -1.83 -9.29
N LEU A 378 -1.32 -1.55 -8.50
CA LEU A 378 -1.55 -2.15 -7.19
C LEU A 378 -1.79 -3.67 -7.24
N ARG A 379 -2.25 -4.21 -8.39
CA ARG A 379 -2.69 -5.61 -8.49
C ARG A 379 -1.60 -6.61 -8.92
N ARG A 380 -0.35 -6.42 -8.47
CA ARG A 380 0.88 -7.14 -8.89
C ARG A 380 1.38 -6.79 -10.29
N ALA A 381 1.61 -5.52 -10.57
CA ALA A 381 2.28 -5.16 -11.82
C ALA A 381 3.77 -5.54 -11.81
N THR A 382 4.25 -6.06 -12.94
CA THR A 382 5.68 -6.34 -13.16
C THR A 382 6.44 -5.04 -13.47
N ILE A 383 7.76 -5.05 -13.29
CA ILE A 383 8.63 -3.88 -13.58
C ILE A 383 8.47 -3.38 -15.03
N ALA A 384 8.22 -4.28 -15.98
CA ALA A 384 7.96 -3.93 -17.37
C ALA A 384 6.67 -3.11 -17.55
N GLN A 385 5.61 -3.44 -16.80
CA GLN A 385 4.35 -2.68 -16.84
C GLN A 385 4.51 -1.29 -16.23
N TRP A 386 5.35 -1.16 -15.20
CA TRP A 386 5.73 0.15 -14.65
C TRP A 386 6.44 1.04 -15.68
N PHE A 387 7.39 0.48 -16.43
CA PHE A 387 8.13 1.23 -17.44
C PHE A 387 7.20 1.73 -18.56
N ILE A 388 6.26 0.89 -19.01
CA ILE A 388 5.26 1.26 -20.00
C ILE A 388 4.33 2.37 -19.46
N CYS A 389 3.89 2.28 -18.20
CA CYS A 389 3.04 3.31 -17.60
C CYS A 389 3.77 4.65 -17.46
N ILE A 390 5.06 4.65 -17.12
CA ILE A 390 5.86 5.88 -17.06
C ILE A 390 6.00 6.49 -18.45
N VAL A 391 6.33 5.69 -19.46
CA VAL A 391 6.47 6.19 -20.84
C VAL A 391 5.14 6.74 -21.37
N VAL A 392 4.03 6.05 -21.13
CA VAL A 392 2.69 6.51 -21.54
C VAL A 392 2.22 7.75 -20.77
N GLY A 393 2.67 7.96 -19.53
CA GLY A 393 2.37 9.18 -18.77
C GLY A 393 3.28 10.37 -19.09
N LEU A 394 4.43 10.13 -19.74
CA LEU A 394 5.39 11.17 -20.14
C LEU A 394 5.11 11.70 -21.55
N VAL A 395 4.45 10.89 -22.38
CA VAL A 395 3.90 11.25 -23.69
C VAL A 395 2.52 11.85 -23.50
#